data_AF-W6L077-F1
#
_entry.id   AF-W6L077-F1
#
_cell.length_a   1.000
_cell.length_b   1.000
_cell.length_c   1.000
_cell.angle_alpha   90.00
_cell.angle_beta   90.00
_cell.angle_gamma   90.00
#
_symmetry.space_group_name_H-M   'P 1'
#
loop_
_entity.id
_entity.type
_entity.pdbx_description
1 polymer ?
#
loop_
_entity_poly.entity_id
_entity_poly.type
_entity_poly.pdbx_seq_one_letter_code
_entity_poly.pdbx_strand_id
1 'polypeptide(L)'
;MFGWLGLRPIVLFLHCLTADSNYVTFFWTSVQCVEAFAAFPTVRHIESVLFSIVNRIHVASNKMQEDLETLSDTKSFPIPLLRKMEKSLHNVHGFLSVLMRVQLECENVALDSGMPKLPPVMEKILEVLSTASEGLLKVWAGVIDRLLESGQPEVVRKYCLTTMRNFSAAVEDLTNVSAKGESDERLTEILAVCDDFYNGIYSTIVGK
;
A
#
# COMPACT_ATOMS: atom_id res chain seq x y z
N MET A 1 1.73 -34.02 -23.27
CA MET A 1 1.05 -33.53 -24.49
C MET A 1 -0.19 -32.66 -24.20
N PHE A 2 -0.42 -32.17 -22.95
CA PHE A 2 -1.61 -31.35 -22.61
C PHE A 2 -1.33 -30.04 -21.83
N GLY A 3 -0.07 -29.69 -21.54
CA GLY A 3 0.27 -28.50 -20.74
C GLY A 3 -0.13 -27.14 -21.34
N TRP A 4 -0.49 -27.09 -22.62
CA TRP A 4 -0.84 -25.87 -23.35
C TRP A 4 -2.35 -25.56 -23.29
N LEU A 5 -3.19 -26.59 -23.10
CA LEU A 5 -4.65 -26.46 -23.01
C LEU A 5 -5.10 -25.88 -21.65
N GLY A 6 -4.32 -26.10 -20.59
CA GLY A 6 -4.58 -25.52 -19.27
C GLY A 6 -4.08 -24.07 -19.10
N LEU A 7 -3.05 -23.66 -19.85
CA LEU A 7 -2.40 -22.36 -19.62
C LEU A 7 -3.29 -21.15 -19.98
N ARG A 8 -3.95 -21.17 -21.15
CA ARG A 8 -4.79 -20.03 -21.57
C ARG A 8 -5.93 -19.75 -20.58
N PRO A 9 -6.70 -20.75 -20.12
CA PRO A 9 -7.68 -20.55 -19.06
C PRO A 9 -7.06 -20.02 -17.75
N ILE A 10 -5.89 -20.53 -17.33
CA ILE A 10 -5.21 -20.06 -16.11
C ILE A 10 -4.80 -18.59 -16.24
N VAL A 11 -4.17 -18.20 -17.35
CA VAL A 11 -3.76 -16.80 -17.59
C VAL A 11 -4.98 -15.88 -17.65
N LEU A 12 -6.06 -16.31 -18.29
CA LEU A 12 -7.32 -15.55 -18.30
C LEU A 12 -7.88 -15.39 -16.88
N PHE A 13 -7.89 -16.46 -16.08
CA PHE A 13 -8.32 -16.42 -14.68
C PHE A 13 -7.47 -15.45 -13.85
N LEU A 14 -6.14 -15.48 -14.01
CA LEU A 14 -5.24 -14.53 -13.35
C LEU A 14 -5.56 -13.08 -13.76
N HIS A 15 -5.84 -12.83 -15.03
CA HIS A 15 -6.29 -11.51 -15.49
C HIS A 15 -7.64 -11.10 -14.89
N CYS A 16 -8.59 -12.02 -14.73
CA CYS A 16 -9.85 -11.75 -14.04
C CYS A 16 -9.61 -11.37 -12.57
N LEU A 17 -8.76 -12.11 -11.86
CA LEU A 17 -8.41 -11.78 -10.48
C LEU A 17 -7.79 -10.38 -10.36
N THR A 18 -6.97 -9.97 -11.33
CA THR A 18 -6.44 -8.60 -11.36
C THR A 18 -7.50 -7.55 -11.67
N ALA A 19 -8.49 -7.86 -12.51
CA ALA A 19 -9.57 -6.94 -12.87
C ALA A 19 -10.55 -6.73 -11.70
N ASP A 20 -10.84 -7.80 -10.95
CA ASP A 20 -11.70 -7.77 -9.77
C ASP A 20 -10.98 -7.27 -8.50
N SER A 21 -9.72 -6.83 -8.63
CA SER A 21 -8.87 -6.37 -7.51
C SER A 21 -8.69 -7.42 -6.40
N ASN A 22 -8.82 -8.71 -6.72
CA ASN A 22 -8.58 -9.82 -5.80
C ASN A 22 -7.09 -10.19 -5.80
N TYR A 23 -6.26 -9.26 -5.33
CA TYR A 23 -4.81 -9.34 -5.41
C TYR A 23 -4.21 -10.48 -4.57
N VAL A 24 -4.79 -10.79 -3.41
CA VAL A 24 -4.33 -11.90 -2.55
C VAL A 24 -4.45 -13.23 -3.29
N THR A 25 -5.64 -13.53 -3.82
CA THR A 25 -5.89 -14.76 -4.59
C THR A 25 -5.01 -14.78 -5.84
N PHE A 26 -4.83 -13.64 -6.50
CA PHE A 26 -3.94 -13.52 -7.65
C PHE A 26 -2.50 -13.90 -7.33
N PHE A 27 -1.91 -13.34 -6.27
CA PHE A 27 -0.53 -13.61 -5.89
C PHE A 27 -0.34 -15.08 -5.53
N TRP A 28 -1.20 -15.64 -4.68
CA TRP A 28 -1.12 -17.05 -4.27
C TRP A 28 -1.34 -18.01 -5.43
N THR A 29 -2.35 -17.78 -6.27
CA THR A 29 -2.60 -18.63 -7.46
C THR A 29 -1.42 -18.59 -8.41
N SER A 30 -0.83 -17.41 -8.64
CA SER A 30 0.33 -17.25 -9.52
C SER A 30 1.53 -18.01 -8.98
N VAL A 31 1.84 -17.89 -7.69
CA VAL A 31 2.95 -18.61 -7.04
C VAL A 31 2.75 -20.12 -7.11
N GLN A 32 1.56 -20.62 -6.76
CA GLN A 32 1.24 -22.05 -6.84
C GLN A 32 1.36 -22.60 -8.26
N CYS A 33 0.92 -21.83 -9.26
CA CYS A 33 1.09 -22.22 -10.66
C CYS A 33 2.57 -22.24 -11.07
N VAL A 34 3.37 -21.28 -10.61
CA VAL A 34 4.81 -21.25 -10.89
C VAL A 34 5.51 -22.48 -10.31
N GLU A 35 5.19 -22.85 -9.07
CA GLU A 35 5.74 -24.05 -8.43
C GLU A 35 5.29 -25.33 -9.12
N ALA A 36 3.98 -25.48 -9.37
CA ALA A 36 3.42 -26.68 -10.00
C ALA A 36 3.91 -26.90 -11.43
N PHE A 37 4.20 -25.82 -12.17
CA PHE A 37 4.65 -25.87 -13.56
C PHE A 37 6.14 -25.56 -13.75
N ALA A 38 6.95 -25.53 -12.67
CA ALA A 38 8.35 -25.10 -12.72
C ALA A 38 9.21 -25.82 -13.79
N ALA A 39 8.91 -27.09 -14.08
CA ALA A 39 9.61 -27.87 -15.10
C ALA A 39 9.20 -27.56 -16.56
N PHE A 40 8.17 -26.72 -16.76
CA PHE A 40 7.60 -26.44 -18.08
C PHE A 40 7.96 -25.02 -18.55
N PRO A 41 8.42 -24.84 -19.80
CA PRO A 41 8.73 -23.52 -20.36
C PRO A 41 7.56 -22.52 -20.31
N THR A 42 6.34 -23.05 -20.24
CA THR A 42 5.09 -22.30 -20.22
C THR A 42 4.91 -21.45 -18.95
N VAL A 43 5.62 -21.78 -17.86
CA VAL A 43 5.64 -21.00 -16.61
C VAL A 43 6.01 -19.54 -16.81
N ARG A 44 6.84 -19.25 -17.82
CA ARG A 44 7.31 -17.90 -18.16
C ARG A 44 6.17 -16.91 -18.44
N HIS A 45 5.02 -17.40 -18.92
CA HIS A 45 3.86 -16.53 -19.17
C HIS A 45 3.20 -16.11 -17.85
N ILE A 46 3.11 -17.01 -16.88
CA ILE A 46 2.56 -16.73 -15.55
C ILE A 46 3.48 -15.79 -14.79
N GLU A 47 4.79 -16.05 -14.82
CA GLU A 47 5.81 -15.15 -14.27
C GLU A 47 5.73 -13.76 -14.91
N SER A 48 5.55 -13.68 -16.22
CA SER A 48 5.41 -12.40 -16.93
C SER A 48 4.20 -11.60 -16.46
N VAL A 49 3.04 -12.24 -16.27
CA VAL A 49 1.84 -11.57 -15.74
C VAL A 49 2.07 -11.11 -14.30
N LEU A 50 2.57 -12.00 -13.45
CA LEU A 50 2.87 -11.73 -12.05
C LEU A 50 3.83 -10.55 -11.89
N PHE A 51 4.99 -10.61 -12.54
CA PHE A 51 5.99 -9.56 -12.44
C PHE A 51 5.59 -8.27 -13.14
N SER A 52 4.72 -8.31 -14.16
CA SER A 52 4.14 -7.10 -14.74
C SER A 52 3.29 -6.35 -13.72
N ILE A 53 2.46 -7.05 -12.93
CA ILE A 53 1.65 -6.44 -11.87
C ILE A 53 2.54 -5.88 -10.75
N VAL A 54 3.51 -6.66 -10.27
CA VAL A 54 4.46 -6.19 -9.24
C VAL A 54 5.22 -4.95 -9.71
N ASN A 55 5.69 -4.93 -10.96
CA ASN A 55 6.36 -3.77 -11.53
C ASN A 55 5.45 -2.55 -11.63
N ARG A 56 4.15 -2.73 -11.95
CA ARG A 56 3.18 -1.62 -11.94
C ARG A 56 2.99 -1.03 -10.55
N ILE A 57 2.93 -1.87 -9.50
CA ILE A 57 2.85 -1.42 -8.11
C ILE A 57 4.09 -0.60 -7.76
N HIS A 58 5.28 -1.11 -8.09
CA HIS A 58 6.54 -0.40 -7.85
C HIS A 58 6.59 0.96 -8.56
N VAL A 59 6.26 1.00 -9.86
CA VAL A 59 6.23 2.25 -10.64
C VAL A 59 5.18 3.24 -10.11
N ALA A 60 3.99 2.76 -9.74
CA ALA A 60 2.95 3.62 -9.17
C ALA A 60 3.38 4.22 -7.84
N SER A 61 4.01 3.42 -6.97
CA SER A 61 4.57 3.88 -5.70
C SER A 61 5.62 4.98 -5.91
N ASN A 62 6.60 4.76 -6.79
CA ASN A 62 7.66 5.74 -7.04
C ASN A 62 7.08 7.05 -7.58
N LYS A 63 6.10 6.96 -8.49
CA LYS A 63 5.41 8.16 -8.99
C LYS A 63 4.68 8.92 -7.89
N MET A 64 3.98 8.22 -6.99
CA MET A 64 3.30 8.85 -5.85
C MET A 64 4.30 9.50 -4.88
N GLN A 65 5.46 8.88 -4.66
CA GLN A 65 6.56 9.47 -3.89
C GLN A 65 7.05 10.77 -4.52
N GLU A 66 7.39 10.75 -5.82
CA GLU A 66 7.84 11.94 -6.56
C GLU A 66 6.79 13.06 -6.54
N ASP A 67 5.51 12.71 -6.73
CA ASP A 67 4.40 13.67 -6.69
C ASP A 67 4.27 14.32 -5.30
N LEU A 68 4.34 13.54 -4.21
CA LEU A 68 4.30 14.05 -2.85
C LEU A 68 5.52 14.92 -2.51
N GLU A 69 6.73 14.46 -2.84
CA GLU A 69 7.97 15.21 -2.61
C GLU A 69 7.91 16.57 -3.29
N THR A 70 7.51 16.60 -4.57
CA THR A 70 7.36 17.84 -5.35
C THR A 70 6.36 18.81 -4.72
N LEU A 71 5.22 18.31 -4.25
CA LEU A 71 4.21 19.14 -3.59
C LEU A 71 4.68 19.66 -2.22
N SER A 72 5.54 18.91 -1.56
CA SER A 72 6.04 19.21 -0.22
C SER A 72 7.23 20.16 -0.21
N ASP A 73 7.95 20.33 -1.32
CA ASP A 73 9.17 21.16 -1.43
C ASP A 73 8.93 22.68 -1.35
N THR A 74 7.71 23.08 -1.02
CA THR A 74 7.32 24.48 -0.92
C THR A 74 7.34 24.96 0.52
N LYS A 75 7.83 26.18 0.76
CA LYS A 75 7.90 26.79 2.09
C LYS A 75 6.54 27.23 2.67
N SER A 76 5.51 27.27 1.83
CA SER A 76 4.16 27.66 2.24
C SER A 76 3.14 26.96 1.35
N PHE A 77 1.97 26.68 1.91
CA PHE A 77 0.92 25.95 1.21
C PHE A 77 -0.25 26.87 0.84
N PRO A 78 -0.19 27.56 -0.33
CA PRO A 78 -1.35 28.30 -0.81
C PRO A 78 -2.52 27.35 -1.08
N ILE A 79 -3.75 27.85 -1.00
CA ILE A 79 -4.98 27.04 -1.14
C ILE A 79 -4.99 26.10 -2.37
N PRO A 80 -4.58 26.54 -3.58
CA PRO A 80 -4.52 25.65 -4.73
C PRO A 80 -3.56 24.47 -4.55
N LEU A 81 -2.45 24.68 -3.82
CA LEU A 81 -1.49 23.64 -3.51
C LEU A 81 -2.03 22.68 -2.45
N LEU A 82 -2.71 23.19 -1.41
CA LEU A 82 -3.37 22.35 -0.41
C LEU A 82 -4.42 21.42 -1.02
N ARG A 83 -5.19 21.89 -2.01
CA ARG A 83 -6.15 21.03 -2.73
C ARG A 83 -5.46 19.92 -3.53
N LYS A 84 -4.32 20.22 -4.14
CA LYS A 84 -3.52 19.21 -4.84
C LYS A 84 -2.91 18.22 -3.85
N MET A 85 -2.42 18.72 -2.72
CA MET A 85 -1.87 17.90 -1.65
C MET A 85 -2.92 16.96 -1.07
N GLU A 86 -4.10 17.47 -0.72
CA GLU A 86 -5.23 16.68 -0.22
C GLU A 86 -5.59 15.55 -1.19
N LYS A 87 -5.72 15.85 -2.49
CA LYS A 87 -5.99 14.83 -3.50
C LYS A 87 -4.86 13.80 -3.61
N SER A 88 -3.60 14.23 -3.51
CA SER A 88 -2.45 13.33 -3.57
C SER A 88 -2.43 12.40 -2.35
N LEU A 89 -2.63 12.96 -1.15
CA LEU A 89 -2.76 12.21 0.09
C LEU A 89 -3.90 11.19 0.01
N HIS A 90 -5.08 11.58 -0.49
CA HIS A 90 -6.20 10.66 -0.66
C HIS A 90 -5.85 9.45 -1.55
N ASN A 91 -5.16 9.68 -2.67
CA ASN A 91 -4.72 8.59 -3.55
C ASN A 91 -3.67 7.69 -2.88
N VAL A 92 -2.71 8.31 -2.17
CA VAL A 92 -1.66 7.60 -1.43
C VAL A 92 -2.25 6.74 -0.33
N HIS A 93 -3.21 7.28 0.43
CA HIS A 93 -3.92 6.56 1.48
C HIS A 93 -4.69 5.36 0.93
N GLY A 94 -5.41 5.54 -0.19
CA GLY A 94 -6.10 4.44 -0.86
C GLY A 94 -5.13 3.36 -1.34
N PHE A 95 -4.02 3.76 -1.96
CA PHE A 95 -2.99 2.83 -2.44
C PHE A 95 -2.32 2.06 -1.29
N LEU A 96 -1.89 2.76 -0.23
CA LEU A 96 -1.27 2.15 0.94
C LEU A 96 -2.22 1.19 1.65
N SER A 97 -3.50 1.56 1.81
CA SER A 97 -4.48 0.70 2.48
C SER A 97 -4.66 -0.64 1.74
N VAL A 98 -4.77 -0.59 0.40
CA VAL A 98 -4.88 -1.80 -0.42
C VAL A 98 -3.58 -2.62 -0.36
N LEU A 99 -2.42 -1.96 -0.51
CA LEU A 99 -1.13 -2.63 -0.54
C LEU A 99 -0.83 -3.33 0.79
N MET A 100 -1.02 -2.64 1.92
CA MET A 100 -0.84 -3.21 3.25
C MET A 100 -1.82 -4.36 3.52
N ARG A 101 -3.09 -4.21 3.12
CA ARG A 101 -4.05 -5.31 3.23
C ARG A 101 -3.56 -6.57 2.52
N VAL A 102 -3.08 -6.43 1.29
CA VAL A 102 -2.57 -7.56 0.52
C VAL A 102 -1.36 -8.20 1.21
N GLN A 103 -0.45 -7.40 1.78
CA GLN A 103 0.68 -7.92 2.53
C GLN A 103 0.22 -8.72 3.76
N LEU A 104 -0.66 -8.16 4.58
CA LEU A 104 -1.19 -8.80 5.78
C LEU A 104 -1.92 -10.10 5.46
N GLU A 105 -2.80 -10.10 4.46
CA GLU A 105 -3.53 -11.30 4.05
C GLU A 105 -2.58 -12.38 3.49
N CYS A 106 -1.52 -11.99 2.78
CA CYS A 106 -0.48 -12.94 2.36
C CYS A 106 0.28 -13.53 3.56
N GLU A 107 0.62 -12.72 4.55
CA GLU A 107 1.25 -13.19 5.79
C GLU A 107 0.31 -14.14 6.58
N ASN A 108 -0.96 -13.77 6.70
CA ASN A 108 -1.98 -14.57 7.38
C ASN A 108 -2.17 -15.93 6.72
N VAL A 109 -2.28 -15.99 5.38
CA VAL A 109 -2.38 -17.26 4.66
C VAL A 109 -1.18 -18.17 4.94
N ALA A 110 0.03 -17.61 5.03
CA ALA A 110 1.23 -18.38 5.35
C ALA A 110 1.20 -18.92 6.78
N LEU A 111 0.75 -18.11 7.75
CA LEU A 111 0.58 -18.49 9.15
C LEU A 111 -0.50 -19.58 9.31
N ASP A 112 -1.69 -19.37 8.74
CA ASP A 112 -2.82 -20.29 8.79
C ASP A 112 -2.50 -21.64 8.13
N SER A 113 -1.68 -21.61 7.08
CA SER A 113 -1.19 -22.81 6.39
C SER A 113 -0.04 -23.50 7.11
N GLY A 114 0.43 -22.96 8.25
CA GLY A 114 1.54 -23.50 9.03
C GLY A 114 2.85 -23.56 8.23
N MET A 115 3.05 -22.64 7.28
CA MET A 115 4.21 -22.67 6.39
C MET A 115 5.46 -22.20 7.14
N PRO A 116 6.48 -23.06 7.33
CA PRO A 116 7.69 -22.68 8.05
C PRO A 116 8.57 -21.72 7.24
N LYS A 117 8.40 -21.69 5.91
CA LYS A 117 9.05 -20.77 5.00
C LYS A 117 8.12 -20.48 3.83
N LEU A 118 8.10 -19.22 3.39
CA LEU A 118 7.38 -18.82 2.18
C LEU A 118 8.07 -19.36 0.92
N PRO A 119 7.30 -19.62 -0.16
CA PRO A 119 7.87 -19.82 -1.48
C PRO A 119 8.84 -18.69 -1.87
N PRO A 120 10.02 -18.97 -2.46
CA PRO A 120 11.00 -17.93 -2.80
C PRO A 120 10.45 -16.81 -3.69
N VAL A 121 9.51 -17.14 -4.58
CA VAL A 121 8.84 -16.14 -5.43
C VAL A 121 7.93 -15.24 -4.59
N MET A 122 7.22 -15.78 -3.60
CA MET A 122 6.38 -15.00 -2.69
C MET A 122 7.24 -14.10 -1.79
N GLU A 123 8.37 -14.59 -1.26
CA GLU A 123 9.32 -13.78 -0.49
C GLU A 123 9.74 -12.53 -1.28
N LYS A 124 10.15 -12.72 -2.54
CA LYS A 124 10.55 -11.61 -3.42
C LYS A 124 9.41 -10.65 -3.75
N ILE A 125 8.19 -11.15 -3.89
CA ILE A 125 7.01 -10.30 -4.11
C ILE A 125 6.77 -9.44 -2.88
N LEU A 126 6.69 -10.04 -1.70
CA LEU A 126 6.44 -9.32 -0.45
C LEU A 126 7.54 -8.30 -0.16
N GLU A 127 8.80 -8.60 -0.47
CA GLU A 127 9.92 -7.65 -0.37
C GLU A 127 9.67 -6.39 -1.22
N VAL A 128 9.22 -6.55 -2.48
CA VAL A 128 8.93 -5.41 -3.37
C VAL A 128 7.71 -4.63 -2.88
N LEU A 129 6.66 -5.31 -2.41
CA LEU A 129 5.48 -4.65 -1.83
C LEU A 129 5.86 -3.87 -0.56
N SER A 130 6.71 -4.44 0.29
CA SER A 130 7.21 -3.79 1.51
C SER A 130 7.99 -2.54 1.17
N THR A 131 8.99 -2.68 0.30
CA THR A 131 9.81 -1.55 -0.19
C THR A 131 8.95 -0.42 -0.75
N ALA A 132 7.96 -0.73 -1.58
CA ALA A 132 7.06 0.27 -2.15
C ALA A 132 6.27 1.00 -1.06
N SER A 133 5.69 0.23 -0.14
CA SER A 133 4.85 0.78 0.92
C SER A 133 5.62 1.56 1.98
N GLU A 134 6.79 1.10 2.42
CA GLU A 134 7.68 1.76 3.38
C GLU A 134 8.26 3.06 2.80
N GLY A 135 8.73 3.02 1.56
CA GLY A 135 9.23 4.22 0.87
C GLY A 135 8.17 5.31 0.78
N LEU A 136 6.94 4.91 0.42
CA LEU A 136 5.83 5.86 0.33
C LEU A 136 5.37 6.37 1.70
N LEU A 137 5.33 5.51 2.73
CA LEU A 137 5.04 5.91 4.11
C LEU A 137 6.05 6.92 4.66
N LYS A 138 7.34 6.73 4.36
CA LYS A 138 8.39 7.67 4.78
C LYS A 138 8.19 9.07 4.18
N VAL A 139 7.93 9.14 2.88
CA VAL A 139 7.64 10.42 2.20
C VAL A 139 6.35 11.03 2.75
N TRP A 140 5.31 10.22 2.93
CA TRP A 140 4.04 10.64 3.50
C TRP A 140 4.20 11.26 4.89
N ALA A 141 4.91 10.60 5.81
CA ALA A 141 5.15 11.14 7.15
C ALA A 141 5.83 12.51 7.10
N GLY A 142 6.87 12.66 6.26
CA GLY A 142 7.53 13.95 6.06
C GLY A 142 6.62 15.04 5.47
N VAL A 143 5.62 14.68 4.66
CA VAL A 143 4.59 15.62 4.19
C VAL A 143 3.70 16.07 5.33
N ILE A 144 3.29 15.15 6.20
CA ILE A 144 2.46 15.45 7.38
C ILE A 144 3.19 16.42 8.30
N ASP A 145 4.47 16.19 8.59
CA ASP A 145 5.31 17.09 9.40
C ASP A 145 5.34 18.51 8.80
N ARG A 146 5.60 18.64 7.50
CA ARG A 146 5.62 19.96 6.82
C ARG A 146 4.26 20.67 6.86
N LEU A 147 3.15 19.93 6.77
CA LEU A 147 1.82 20.51 6.90
C LEU A 147 1.60 21.08 8.31
N LEU A 148 2.06 20.38 9.35
CA LEU A 148 1.99 20.87 10.74
C LEU A 148 2.90 22.09 10.96
N GLU A 149 4.11 22.08 10.38
CA GLU A 149 5.08 23.19 10.47
C GLU A 149 4.69 24.42 9.65
N SER A 150 3.69 24.32 8.78
CA SER A 150 3.27 25.41 7.88
C SER A 150 2.75 26.68 8.58
N GLY A 151 2.43 26.60 9.88
CA GLY A 151 1.88 27.71 10.66
C GLY A 151 0.43 28.07 10.32
N GLN A 152 -0.26 27.23 9.53
CA GLN A 152 -1.64 27.48 9.06
C GLN A 152 -2.61 26.34 9.46
N PRO A 153 -2.73 26.01 10.75
CA PRO A 153 -3.45 24.82 11.22
C PRO A 153 -4.93 24.80 10.79
N GLU A 154 -5.62 25.94 10.78
CA GLU A 154 -7.03 26.01 10.38
C GLU A 154 -7.25 25.69 8.89
N VAL A 155 -6.32 26.11 8.04
CA VAL A 155 -6.41 25.86 6.60
C VAL A 155 -6.07 24.39 6.32
N VAL A 156 -5.01 23.88 6.95
CA VAL A 156 -4.64 22.45 6.87
C VAL A 156 -5.77 21.56 7.37
N ARG A 157 -6.37 21.89 8.52
CA ARG A 157 -7.54 21.21 9.06
C ARG A 157 -8.69 21.18 8.07
N LYS A 158 -9.03 22.32 7.48
CA LYS A 158 -10.16 22.42 6.54
C LYS A 158 -10.01 21.52 5.32
N TYR A 159 -8.80 21.30 4.83
CA TYR A 159 -8.56 20.51 3.62
C TYR A 159 -8.18 19.06 3.92
N CYS A 160 -7.29 18.80 4.87
CA CYS A 160 -6.67 17.48 5.02
C CYS A 160 -7.27 16.62 6.15
N LEU A 161 -8.06 17.19 7.07
CA LEU A 161 -8.54 16.46 8.26
C LEU A 161 -9.38 15.23 7.92
N THR A 162 -10.34 15.38 7.01
CA THR A 162 -11.21 14.26 6.60
C THR A 162 -10.40 13.15 5.95
N THR A 163 -9.45 13.51 5.09
CA THR A 163 -8.58 12.56 4.38
C THR A 163 -7.73 11.76 5.36
N MET A 164 -7.14 12.43 6.37
CA MET A 164 -6.40 11.77 7.44
C MET A 164 -7.30 10.86 8.30
N ARG A 165 -8.52 11.29 8.64
CA ARG A 165 -9.49 10.46 9.39
C ARG A 165 -9.86 9.19 8.67
N ASN A 166 -10.13 9.30 7.37
CA ASN A 166 -10.47 8.13 6.56
C ASN A 166 -9.30 7.16 6.49
N PHE A 167 -8.06 7.66 6.41
CA PHE A 167 -6.88 6.79 6.42
C PHE A 167 -6.64 6.13 7.78
N SER A 168 -6.78 6.87 8.88
CA SER A 168 -6.70 6.34 10.24
C SER A 168 -7.70 5.19 10.43
N ALA A 169 -8.98 5.40 10.06
CA ALA A 169 -10.00 4.36 10.15
C ALA A 169 -9.68 3.15 9.26
N ALA A 170 -9.16 3.38 8.05
CA ALA A 170 -8.72 2.28 7.19
C ALA A 170 -7.55 1.49 7.81
N VAL A 171 -6.63 2.15 8.51
CA VAL A 171 -5.51 1.48 9.20
C VAL A 171 -6.00 0.73 10.44
N GLU A 172 -6.95 1.26 11.20
CA GLU A 172 -7.63 0.53 12.29
C GLU A 172 -8.31 -0.74 11.79
N ASP A 173 -8.97 -0.68 10.62
CA ASP A 173 -9.55 -1.86 9.97
C ASP A 173 -8.47 -2.89 9.60
N LEU A 174 -7.27 -2.46 9.20
CA LEU A 174 -6.14 -3.36 8.93
C LEU A 174 -5.59 -4.01 10.20
N THR A 175 -5.64 -3.33 11.34
CA THR A 175 -5.27 -3.92 12.64
C THR A 175 -6.14 -5.12 12.95
N ASN A 176 -7.42 -5.10 12.58
CA ASN A 176 -8.34 -6.24 12.74
C ASN A 176 -8.03 -7.40 11.77
N VAL A 177 -7.33 -7.12 10.67
CA VAL A 177 -6.91 -8.14 9.69
C VAL A 177 -5.55 -8.73 10.06
N SER A 178 -4.64 -7.96 10.65
CA SER A 178 -3.31 -8.44 11.03
C SER A 178 -3.38 -9.58 12.05
N ALA A 179 -2.69 -10.69 11.79
CA ALA A 179 -2.52 -11.75 12.80
C ALA A 179 -1.81 -11.27 14.08
N LYS A 180 -1.09 -10.15 14.01
CA LYS A 180 -0.44 -9.50 15.16
C LYS A 180 -1.39 -8.54 15.89
N GLY A 181 -2.52 -8.17 15.31
CA GLY A 181 -3.48 -7.23 15.90
C GLY A 181 -2.82 -5.91 16.32
N GLU A 182 -3.13 -5.45 17.52
CA GLU A 182 -2.56 -4.23 18.13
C GLU A 182 -1.04 -4.28 18.36
N SER A 183 -0.41 -5.46 18.24
CA SER A 183 1.05 -5.58 18.33
C SER A 183 1.77 -5.38 16.98
N ASP A 184 1.04 -5.06 15.92
CA ASP A 184 1.62 -4.70 14.63
C ASP A 184 2.27 -3.30 14.71
N GLU A 185 3.59 -3.27 14.91
CA GLU A 185 4.38 -2.05 15.09
C GLU A 185 4.17 -1.07 13.92
N ARG A 186 4.12 -1.57 12.69
CA ARG A 186 3.97 -0.74 11.50
C ARG A 186 2.62 -0.03 11.45
N LEU A 187 1.53 -0.75 11.72
CA LEU A 187 0.19 -0.15 11.75
C LEU A 187 0.08 0.86 12.90
N THR A 188 0.67 0.52 14.05
CA THR A 188 0.71 1.38 15.24
C THR A 188 1.47 2.69 14.96
N GLU A 189 2.61 2.64 14.27
CA GLU A 189 3.36 3.84 13.86
C GLU A 189 2.54 4.75 12.94
N ILE A 190 1.79 4.18 11.99
CA ILE A 190 0.93 4.95 11.08
C ILE A 190 -0.18 5.66 11.86
N LEU A 191 -0.81 4.96 12.81
CA LEU A 191 -1.84 5.53 13.68
C LEU A 191 -1.25 6.64 14.57
N ALA A 192 -0.05 6.45 15.10
CA ALA A 192 0.65 7.48 15.88
C ALA A 192 0.88 8.77 15.06
N VAL A 193 1.32 8.67 13.80
CA VAL A 193 1.46 9.84 12.91
C VAL A 193 0.10 10.52 12.65
N CYS A 194 -0.99 9.75 12.53
CA CYS A 194 -2.33 10.31 12.39
C CYS A 194 -2.76 11.06 13.67
N ASP A 195 -2.48 10.50 14.84
CA ASP A 195 -2.78 11.12 16.13
C ASP A 195 -1.96 12.38 16.37
N ASP A 196 -0.67 12.37 16.04
CA ASP A 196 0.20 13.55 16.08
C ASP A 196 -0.33 14.65 15.17
N PHE A 197 -0.84 14.30 13.99
CA PHE A 197 -1.50 15.27 13.11
C PHE A 197 -2.75 15.88 13.73
N TYR A 198 -3.62 15.09 14.37
CA TYR A 198 -4.79 15.63 15.07
C TYR A 198 -4.38 16.54 16.22
N ASN A 199 -3.46 16.09 17.07
CA ASN A 199 -2.98 16.82 18.23
C ASN A 199 -2.29 18.13 17.84
N GLY A 200 -1.46 18.10 16.79
CA GLY A 200 -0.78 19.28 16.25
C GLY A 200 -1.77 20.34 15.73
N ILE A 201 -2.83 19.91 15.05
CA ILE A 201 -3.88 20.83 14.59
C ILE A 201 -4.64 21.43 15.77
N TYR A 202 -5.09 20.61 16.73
CA TYR A 202 -5.95 21.10 17.82
C TYR A 202 -5.18 21.97 18.84
N SER A 203 -3.96 21.59 19.20
CA SER A 203 -3.12 22.36 20.14
C SER A 203 -2.80 23.77 19.61
N THR A 204 -2.53 23.90 18.31
CA THR A 204 -2.22 25.19 17.68
C THR A 204 -3.44 26.10 17.56
N ILE A 205 -4.66 25.54 17.58
CA ILE A 205 -5.92 26.29 17.51
C ILE A 205 -6.35 26.78 18.89
N VAL A 206 -6.23 25.94 19.93
CA VAL A 206 -6.67 26.27 21.31
C VAL A 206 -5.68 27.21 22.01
N GLY A 207 -4.42 27.25 21.58
CA GLY A 207 -3.39 28.17 22.10
C GLY A 207 -3.46 29.61 21.57
N LYS A 208 -4.47 29.96 20.75
CA LYS A 208 -4.75 31.32 20.27
C LYS A 208 -6.08 31.82 20.82
#